data_AF-A0A7R8WNE4-F1
#
_entry.id   AF-A0A7R8WNE4-F1
#
_cell.length_a   1.000
_cell.length_b   1.000
_cell.length_c   1.000
_cell.angle_alpha   90.00
_cell.angle_beta   90.00
_cell.angle_gamma   90.00
#
_symmetry.space_group_name_H-M   'P 1'
#
loop_
_entity.id
_entity.type
_entity.pdbx_description
1 polymer ?
#
loop_
_entity_poly.entity_id
_entity_poly.type
_entity_poly.pdbx_seq_one_letter_code
_entity_poly.pdbx_strand_id
1 'polypeptide(L)'
;MIERSCGLNHQPLSNAFFCPLRPNPGTPVLKREVNGDASEAALLKYVELTIGNVMDYRRRHKKVCEIPFNSSNKYQVSIHETEDPNDPSYLLVMKGAPERILSMCSTIVIDGKEMPVTEEIKKNYDNAYVELGGMGERVLGFCDYKLPLSDFPPGFKFNAEEANFPLSGLRFVGLMSMIDPPRAAVPDAVSKCRSAGIKVIMVTGDHPLTAKAIARSVGIISEGSETVEDIAQRLNIDLHEVDPRKVTRLLS
;
A
#
# COMPACT_ATOMS: atom_id res chain seq x y z
N MET A 1 14.13 -12.94 9.76
CA MET A 1 13.57 -13.55 8.53
C MET A 1 14.66 -13.40 7.49
N ILE A 2 15.28 -14.51 7.05
CA ILE A 2 16.41 -14.44 6.12
C ILE A 2 15.82 -14.28 4.71
N GLU A 3 15.96 -13.09 4.13
CA GLU A 3 15.73 -12.86 2.71
C GLU A 3 16.66 -13.78 1.92
N ARG A 4 16.10 -14.80 1.27
CA ARG A 4 16.80 -15.54 0.22
C ARG A 4 16.49 -14.85 -1.09
N SER A 5 17.35 -13.94 -1.50
CA SER A 5 17.35 -13.40 -2.86
C SER A 5 17.55 -14.54 -3.86
N CYS A 6 16.55 -14.78 -4.71
CA CYS A 6 16.72 -15.65 -5.88
C CYS A 6 17.64 -14.92 -6.85
N GLY A 7 18.82 -15.49 -7.11
CA GLY A 7 19.88 -14.90 -7.94
C GLY A 7 19.52 -14.77 -9.42
N LEU A 8 18.72 -13.77 -9.77
CA LEU A 8 18.55 -13.29 -11.14
C LEU A 8 19.24 -11.92 -11.26
N ASN A 9 20.43 -11.92 -11.85
CA ASN A 9 21.11 -10.71 -12.27
C ASN A 9 20.29 -10.00 -13.38
N HIS A 10 20.08 -8.70 -13.21
CA HIS A 10 19.54 -7.73 -14.21
C HIS A 10 18.02 -7.70 -14.49
N GLN A 11 17.17 -7.65 -13.48
CA GLN A 11 15.89 -6.94 -13.61
C GLN A 11 15.71 -5.95 -12.47
N PRO A 12 15.29 -4.69 -12.74
CA PRO A 12 15.11 -3.69 -11.69
C PRO A 12 14.11 -4.20 -10.64
N LEU A 13 14.53 -4.13 -9.38
CA LEU A 13 13.88 -4.66 -8.17
C LEU A 13 12.53 -3.97 -7.82
N SER A 14 11.92 -3.27 -8.76
CA SER A 14 10.84 -2.31 -8.48
C SER A 14 9.43 -2.89 -8.58
N ASN A 15 9.24 -4.11 -9.07
CA ASN A 15 7.92 -4.75 -9.17
C ASN A 15 7.97 -6.24 -8.87
N ALA A 16 7.05 -6.72 -8.04
CA ALA A 16 6.94 -8.13 -7.72
C ALA A 16 6.63 -9.02 -8.95
N PHE A 17 7.27 -10.20 -9.04
CA PHE A 17 7.03 -11.20 -10.09
C PHE A 17 7.10 -12.63 -9.53
N PHE A 18 6.36 -13.55 -10.15
CA PHE A 18 6.45 -14.97 -9.81
C PHE A 18 7.84 -15.50 -10.16
N CYS A 19 8.48 -16.23 -9.24
CA CYS A 19 9.83 -16.72 -9.44
C CYS A 19 9.86 -17.73 -10.60
N PRO A 20 10.55 -17.43 -11.72
CA PRO A 20 10.53 -18.28 -12.91
C PRO A 20 11.39 -19.55 -12.75
N LEU A 21 12.24 -19.62 -11.72
CA LEU A 21 13.11 -20.77 -11.44
C LEU A 21 12.41 -21.90 -10.68
N ARG A 22 11.16 -21.71 -10.24
CA ARG A 22 10.31 -22.77 -9.67
C ARG A 22 8.88 -22.74 -10.24
N PRO A 23 8.72 -22.91 -11.57
CA PRO A 23 7.40 -23.02 -12.15
C PRO A 23 6.89 -24.43 -11.84
N ASN A 24 6.09 -24.58 -10.78
CA ASN A 24 5.34 -25.81 -10.55
C ASN A 24 3.92 -25.63 -11.11
N PRO A 25 3.65 -26.07 -12.37
CA PRO A 25 2.31 -26.09 -12.91
C PRO A 25 1.46 -27.04 -12.07
N GLY A 26 0.70 -26.48 -11.13
CA GLY A 26 -0.07 -27.22 -10.13
C GLY A 26 -0.03 -26.60 -8.73
N THR A 27 0.94 -25.74 -8.42
CA THR A 27 0.95 -25.01 -7.15
C THR A 27 -0.15 -23.93 -7.14
N PRO A 28 -1.06 -23.92 -6.15
CA PRO A 28 -2.07 -22.88 -5.99
C PRO A 28 -1.41 -21.49 -5.95
N VAL A 29 -2.04 -20.48 -6.57
CA VAL A 29 -1.48 -19.12 -6.72
C VAL A 29 -0.97 -18.55 -5.39
N LEU A 30 -1.74 -18.75 -4.30
CA LEU A 30 -1.38 -18.29 -2.96
C LEU A 30 -0.06 -18.87 -2.43
N LYS A 31 0.31 -20.09 -2.86
CA LYS A 31 1.53 -20.79 -2.45
C LYS A 31 2.71 -20.57 -3.40
N ARG A 32 2.51 -19.88 -4.54
CA ARG A 32 3.60 -19.59 -5.47
C ARG A 32 4.59 -18.60 -4.82
N GLU A 33 5.87 -18.83 -5.05
CA GLU A 33 6.94 -17.93 -4.62
C GLU A 33 6.94 -16.67 -5.50
N VAL A 34 7.05 -15.52 -4.86
CA VAL A 34 7.07 -14.20 -5.49
C VAL A 34 8.34 -13.50 -5.03
N ASN A 35 9.09 -12.93 -5.97
CA ASN A 35 10.16 -12.00 -5.67
C ASN A 35 9.55 -10.60 -5.61
N GLY A 36 9.69 -9.91 -4.50
CA GLY A 36 9.08 -8.59 -4.23
C GLY A 36 8.74 -8.46 -2.76
N ASP A 37 8.36 -7.26 -2.32
CA ASP A 37 7.90 -7.07 -0.94
C ASP A 37 6.56 -7.77 -0.67
N ALA A 38 6.21 -7.92 0.60
CA ALA A 38 5.00 -8.62 1.02
C ALA A 38 3.72 -7.99 0.45
N SER A 39 3.66 -6.67 0.33
CA SER A 39 2.49 -5.95 -0.18
C SER A 39 2.33 -6.12 -1.68
N GLU A 40 3.42 -6.00 -2.44
CA GLU A 40 3.37 -6.27 -3.88
C GLU A 40 3.09 -7.73 -4.19
N ALA A 41 3.60 -8.66 -3.39
CA ALA A 41 3.30 -10.07 -3.53
C ALA A 41 1.83 -10.39 -3.26
N ALA A 42 1.22 -9.74 -2.27
CA ALA A 42 -0.21 -9.85 -1.99
C ALA A 42 -1.06 -9.35 -3.17
N LEU A 43 -0.74 -8.16 -3.70
CA LEU A 43 -1.43 -7.59 -4.87
C LEU A 43 -1.26 -8.48 -6.10
N LEU A 44 -0.05 -8.96 -6.40
CA LEU A 44 0.21 -9.83 -7.54
C LEU A 44 -0.62 -11.12 -7.46
N LYS A 45 -0.65 -11.76 -6.30
CA LYS A 45 -1.42 -13.00 -6.08
C LYS A 45 -2.93 -12.74 -6.20
N TYR A 46 -3.42 -11.63 -5.69
CA TYR A 46 -4.83 -11.26 -5.78
C TYR A 46 -5.27 -11.04 -7.24
N VAL A 47 -4.49 -10.29 -8.02
CA VAL A 47 -4.80 -10.03 -9.43
C VAL A 47 -4.67 -11.31 -10.26
N GLU A 48 -3.68 -12.16 -9.97
CA GLU A 48 -3.53 -13.48 -10.61
C GLU A 48 -4.70 -14.42 -10.31
N LEU A 49 -5.32 -14.33 -9.14
CA LEU A 49 -6.51 -15.13 -8.79
C LEU A 49 -7.79 -14.64 -9.48
N THR A 50 -7.91 -13.32 -9.68
CA THR A 50 -9.15 -12.70 -10.17
C THR A 50 -9.16 -12.53 -11.69
N ILE A 51 -8.07 -12.06 -12.27
CA ILE A 51 -7.93 -11.79 -13.70
C ILE A 51 -7.16 -12.91 -14.40
N GLY A 52 -6.16 -13.47 -13.72
CA GLY A 52 -5.27 -14.48 -14.28
C GLY A 52 -4.19 -13.91 -15.20
N ASN A 53 -3.07 -14.64 -15.31
CA ASN A 53 -1.97 -14.38 -16.23
C ASN A 53 -1.46 -12.92 -16.21
N VAL A 54 -1.14 -12.42 -15.02
CA VAL A 54 -0.69 -11.03 -14.80
C VAL A 54 0.60 -10.73 -15.56
N MET A 55 1.45 -11.74 -15.76
CA MET A 55 2.71 -11.58 -16.49
C MET A 55 2.48 -11.24 -17.96
N ASP A 56 1.52 -11.88 -18.62
CA ASP A 56 1.17 -11.54 -20.01
C ASP A 56 0.42 -10.20 -20.06
N TYR A 57 -0.41 -9.87 -19.06
CA TYR A 57 -1.03 -8.55 -18.95
C TYR A 57 0.02 -7.43 -18.92
N ARG A 58 1.07 -7.58 -18.10
CA ARG A 58 2.19 -6.64 -18.02
C ARG A 58 3.03 -6.59 -19.29
N ARG A 59 3.14 -7.70 -20.03
CA ARG A 59 3.86 -7.73 -21.32
C ARG A 59 3.12 -6.90 -22.38
N ARG A 60 1.79 -6.95 -22.39
CA ARG A 60 0.94 -6.16 -23.30
C ARG A 60 0.93 -4.67 -22.95
N HIS A 61 1.06 -4.33 -21.67
CA HIS A 61 1.16 -2.95 -21.18
C HIS A 61 2.63 -2.58 -20.88
N LYS A 62 3.41 -2.40 -21.93
CA LYS A 62 4.86 -2.21 -21.82
C LYS A 62 5.20 -0.97 -20.98
N LYS A 63 6.03 -1.16 -19.95
CA LYS A 63 6.51 -0.08 -19.08
C LYS A 63 7.58 0.75 -19.80
N VAL A 64 7.42 2.07 -19.84
CA VAL A 64 8.35 3.02 -20.48
C VAL A 64 9.06 3.92 -19.48
N CYS A 65 8.49 4.13 -18.29
CA CYS A 65 9.09 4.92 -17.22
C CYS A 65 8.68 4.38 -15.86
N GLU A 66 9.52 4.60 -14.85
CA GLU A 66 9.23 4.22 -13.47
C GLU A 66 9.93 5.15 -12.48
N ILE A 67 9.17 5.59 -11.47
CA ILE A 67 9.71 6.15 -10.24
C ILE A 67 9.49 5.10 -9.15
N PRO A 68 10.56 4.44 -8.65
CA PRO A 68 10.42 3.43 -7.61
C PRO A 68 9.94 4.06 -6.30
N PHE A 69 9.38 3.23 -5.42
CA PHE A 69 8.95 3.69 -4.11
C PHE A 69 10.12 4.28 -3.31
N ASN A 70 9.91 5.46 -2.74
CA ASN A 70 10.84 6.11 -1.83
C ASN A 70 10.09 6.54 -0.56
N SER A 71 10.65 6.29 0.63
CA SER A 71 10.06 6.64 1.93
C SER A 71 9.77 8.13 2.10
N SER A 72 10.54 9.00 1.45
CA SER A 72 10.31 10.46 1.46
C SER A 72 9.05 10.85 0.67
N ASN A 73 8.86 10.22 -0.50
CA ASN A 73 7.76 10.53 -1.41
C ASN A 73 6.48 9.76 -1.04
N LYS A 74 6.64 8.53 -0.53
CA LYS A 74 5.59 7.58 -0.13
C LYS A 74 4.67 7.12 -1.28
N TYR A 75 5.13 7.19 -2.52
CA TYR A 75 4.43 6.66 -3.69
C TYR A 75 5.41 6.01 -4.67
N GLN A 76 4.87 5.21 -5.58
CA GLN A 76 5.53 4.62 -6.74
C GLN A 76 4.72 4.97 -7.99
N VAL A 77 5.41 5.32 -9.08
CA VAL A 77 4.78 5.67 -10.36
C VAL A 77 5.34 4.79 -11.46
N SER A 78 4.50 4.37 -12.40
CA SER A 78 4.96 3.80 -13.65
C SER A 78 4.10 4.27 -14.82
N ILE A 79 4.73 4.40 -15.98
CA ILE A 79 4.07 4.82 -17.22
C ILE A 79 4.13 3.66 -18.20
N HIS A 80 3.00 3.37 -18.84
CA HIS A 80 2.81 2.23 -19.73
C HIS A 80 2.23 2.66 -21.07
N GLU A 81 2.66 1.99 -22.14
CA GLU A 81 1.95 2.00 -23.43
C GLU A 81 0.57 1.32 -23.24
N THR A 82 -0.49 1.85 -23.89
CA THR A 82 -1.78 1.13 -23.91
C THR A 82 -1.74 -0.04 -24.89
N GLU A 83 -2.63 -1.02 -24.69
CA GLU A 83 -2.75 -2.18 -25.57
C GLU A 83 -3.50 -1.87 -26.87
N ASP A 84 -4.37 -0.86 -26.89
CA ASP A 84 -5.24 -0.59 -28.04
C ASP A 84 -4.42 -0.02 -29.20
N PRO A 85 -4.35 -0.71 -30.36
CA PRO A 85 -3.62 -0.24 -31.53
C PRO A 85 -4.10 1.12 -32.06
N ASN A 86 -5.34 1.49 -31.74
CA ASN A 86 -5.94 2.77 -32.16
C ASN A 86 -5.70 3.90 -31.16
N ASP A 87 -5.13 3.60 -29.99
CA ASP A 87 -4.86 4.56 -28.93
C ASP A 87 -3.39 4.53 -28.51
N PRO A 88 -2.51 5.25 -29.23
CA PRO A 88 -1.08 5.21 -28.96
C PRO A 88 -0.69 6.09 -27.76
N SER A 89 -1.63 6.35 -26.85
CA SER A 89 -1.40 7.14 -25.64
C SER A 89 -0.62 6.34 -24.59
N TYR A 90 -0.29 7.05 -23.51
CA TYR A 90 0.38 6.48 -22.36
C TYR A 90 -0.55 6.54 -21.14
N LEU A 91 -0.53 5.48 -20.34
CA LEU A 91 -1.21 5.42 -19.05
C LEU A 91 -0.18 5.55 -17.93
N LEU A 92 -0.30 6.61 -17.15
CA LEU A 92 0.40 6.75 -15.87
C LEU A 92 -0.43 6.06 -14.80
N VAL A 93 0.21 5.22 -14.00
CA VAL A 93 -0.40 4.61 -12.80
C VAL A 93 0.47 4.91 -11.60
N MET A 94 -0.16 5.17 -10.47
CA MET A 94 0.51 5.47 -9.22
C MET A 94 -0.17 4.75 -8.05
N LYS A 95 0.66 4.21 -7.16
CA LYS A 95 0.22 3.59 -5.91
C LYS A 95 1.06 4.12 -4.74
N GLY A 96 0.49 4.19 -3.55
CA GLY A 96 1.22 4.72 -2.41
C GLY A 96 0.41 4.83 -1.13
N ALA A 97 0.95 5.61 -0.19
CA ALA A 97 0.27 5.94 1.05
C ALA A 97 -1.07 6.65 0.73
N PRO A 98 -2.20 6.18 1.29
CA PRO A 98 -3.53 6.66 0.92
C PRO A 98 -3.64 8.20 0.93
N GLU A 99 -3.19 8.84 2.01
CA GLU A 99 -3.24 10.30 2.18
C GLU A 99 -2.46 11.06 1.09
N ARG A 100 -1.33 10.49 0.64
CA ARG A 100 -0.51 11.07 -0.42
C ARG A 100 -1.16 10.93 -1.78
N ILE A 101 -1.76 9.78 -2.06
CA ILE A 101 -2.44 9.53 -3.33
C ILE A 101 -3.64 10.45 -3.49
N LEU A 102 -4.51 10.56 -2.48
CA LEU A 102 -5.70 11.42 -2.59
C LEU A 102 -5.32 12.89 -2.83
N SER A 103 -4.30 13.41 -2.12
CA SER A 103 -3.85 14.80 -2.31
C SER A 103 -3.27 15.12 -3.70
N MET A 104 -2.88 14.10 -4.47
CA MET A 104 -2.40 14.25 -5.85
C MET A 104 -3.54 14.14 -6.87
N CYS A 105 -4.73 13.76 -6.45
CA CYS A 105 -5.88 13.55 -7.34
C CYS A 105 -6.79 14.78 -7.40
N SER A 106 -7.24 15.12 -8.59
CA SER A 106 -8.27 16.15 -8.84
C SER A 106 -9.63 15.54 -9.16
N THR A 107 -9.63 14.33 -9.73
CA THR A 107 -10.84 13.58 -10.08
C THR A 107 -10.85 12.20 -9.44
N ILE A 108 -11.99 11.54 -9.48
CA ILE A 108 -12.25 10.18 -9.01
C ILE A 108 -13.17 9.47 -9.99
N VAL A 109 -12.99 8.16 -10.18
CA VAL A 109 -13.93 7.34 -10.94
C VAL A 109 -14.95 6.68 -10.00
N ILE A 110 -16.25 6.90 -10.26
CA ILE A 110 -17.36 6.26 -9.56
C ILE A 110 -18.29 5.69 -10.61
N ASP A 111 -18.57 4.39 -10.55
CA ASP A 111 -19.41 3.67 -11.53
C ASP A 111 -19.04 3.93 -13.00
N GLY A 112 -17.72 4.02 -13.26
CA GLY A 112 -17.17 4.28 -14.59
C GLY A 112 -17.23 5.75 -15.05
N LYS A 113 -17.72 6.67 -14.21
CA LYS A 113 -17.76 8.11 -14.51
C LYS A 113 -16.71 8.86 -13.73
N GLU A 114 -16.01 9.74 -14.42
CA GLU A 114 -15.03 10.63 -13.80
C GLU A 114 -15.72 11.87 -13.23
N MET A 115 -15.46 12.16 -11.96
CA MET A 115 -16.05 13.26 -11.20
C MET A 115 -14.96 14.03 -10.45
N PRO A 116 -15.11 15.34 -10.19
CA PRO A 116 -14.16 16.07 -9.37
C PRO A 116 -14.18 15.57 -7.92
N VAL A 117 -13.03 15.58 -7.26
CA VAL A 117 -12.92 15.26 -5.83
C VAL A 117 -13.53 16.41 -5.02
N THR A 118 -14.75 16.21 -4.51
CA THR A 118 -15.46 17.16 -3.63
C THR A 118 -15.14 16.89 -2.15
N GLU A 119 -15.47 17.83 -1.27
CA GLU A 119 -15.32 17.63 0.19
C GLU A 119 -16.17 16.47 0.73
N GLU A 120 -17.32 16.20 0.11
CA GLU A 120 -18.14 15.03 0.45
C GLU A 120 -17.42 13.71 0.12
N ILE A 121 -16.77 13.65 -1.05
CA ILE A 121 -15.98 12.48 -1.45
C ILE A 121 -14.78 12.29 -0.51
N LYS A 122 -14.09 13.38 -0.12
CA LYS A 122 -13.00 13.32 0.85
C LYS A 122 -13.47 12.77 2.19
N LYS A 123 -14.63 13.22 2.68
CA LYS A 123 -15.21 12.70 3.94
C LYS A 123 -15.53 11.20 3.84
N ASN A 124 -16.12 10.76 2.74
CA ASN A 124 -16.42 9.34 2.52
C ASN A 124 -15.14 8.49 2.45
N TYR A 125 -14.12 9.02 1.78
CA TYR A 125 -12.79 8.43 1.74
C TYR A 125 -12.17 8.30 3.14
N ASP A 126 -12.22 9.36 3.95
CA ASP A 126 -11.63 9.36 5.30
C ASP A 126 -12.32 8.32 6.19
N ASN A 127 -13.65 8.22 6.10
CA ASN A 127 -14.41 7.20 6.82
C ASN A 127 -13.97 5.78 6.43
N ALA A 128 -13.85 5.49 5.13
CA ALA A 128 -13.40 4.19 4.63
C ALA A 128 -11.95 3.90 5.06
N TYR A 129 -11.08 4.90 5.03
CA TYR A 129 -9.70 4.76 5.47
C TYR A 129 -9.60 4.44 6.97
N VAL A 130 -10.37 5.13 7.80
CA VAL A 130 -10.43 4.87 9.26
C VAL A 130 -11.01 3.49 9.55
N GLU A 131 -12.04 3.07 8.83
CA GLU A 131 -12.64 1.74 8.99
C GLU A 131 -11.62 0.62 8.68
N LEU A 132 -10.98 0.68 7.51
CA LEU A 132 -9.97 -0.31 7.10
C LEU A 132 -8.75 -0.30 8.03
N GLY A 133 -8.26 0.89 8.41
CA GLY A 133 -7.16 1.02 9.36
C GLY A 133 -7.52 0.51 10.76
N GLY A 134 -8.77 0.69 11.18
CA GLY A 134 -9.31 0.19 12.46
C GLY A 134 -9.39 -1.33 12.53
N MET A 135 -9.49 -2.01 11.38
CA MET A 135 -9.41 -3.47 11.28
C MET A 135 -7.97 -4.02 11.33
N GLY A 136 -6.95 -3.15 11.41
CA GLY A 136 -5.55 -3.58 11.41
C GLY A 136 -5.04 -3.93 10.02
N GLU A 137 -5.69 -3.42 8.98
CA GLU A 137 -5.26 -3.65 7.61
C GLU A 137 -4.30 -2.53 7.16
N ARG A 138 -3.33 -2.90 6.33
CA ARG A 138 -2.48 -1.96 5.61
C ARG A 138 -3.21 -1.52 4.35
N VAL A 139 -3.47 -0.22 4.23
CA VAL A 139 -4.23 0.36 3.11
C VAL A 139 -3.28 1.04 2.12
N LEU A 140 -3.53 0.86 0.83
CA LEU A 140 -2.83 1.53 -0.27
C LEU A 140 -3.85 2.27 -1.14
N GLY A 141 -3.49 3.48 -1.56
CA GLY A 141 -4.24 4.23 -2.57
C GLY A 141 -3.73 3.95 -3.97
N PHE A 142 -4.64 3.96 -4.95
CA PHE A 142 -4.35 3.80 -6.37
C PHE A 142 -4.99 4.92 -7.17
N CYS A 143 -4.22 5.50 -8.08
CA CYS A 143 -4.70 6.47 -9.05
C CYS A 143 -4.07 6.23 -10.42
N ASP A 144 -4.73 6.76 -11.44
CA ASP A 144 -4.26 6.71 -12.82
C ASP A 144 -4.39 8.08 -13.49
N TYR A 145 -3.73 8.23 -14.64
CA TYR A 145 -3.90 9.39 -15.50
C TYR A 145 -3.55 9.02 -16.94
N LYS A 146 -4.49 9.28 -17.85
CA LYS A 146 -4.26 9.09 -19.28
C LYS A 146 -3.54 10.32 -19.82
N LEU A 147 -2.30 10.14 -20.27
CA LEU A 147 -1.48 11.24 -20.77
C LEU A 147 -1.99 11.72 -22.14
N PRO A 148 -2.22 13.03 -22.33
CA PRO A 148 -2.74 13.56 -23.58
C PRO A 148 -1.73 13.43 -24.72
N LEU A 149 -2.20 12.94 -25.88
CA LEU A 149 -1.36 12.73 -27.08
C LEU A 149 -0.74 14.02 -27.63
N SER A 150 -1.35 15.19 -27.37
CA SER A 150 -0.80 16.49 -27.77
C SER A 150 0.55 16.78 -27.12
N ASP A 151 0.70 16.35 -25.87
CA ASP A 151 1.85 16.70 -25.03
C ASP A 151 2.84 15.53 -24.97
N PHE A 152 2.34 14.30 -25.07
CA PHE A 152 3.11 13.05 -24.98
C PHE A 152 2.89 12.17 -26.23
N PRO A 153 3.48 12.54 -27.39
CA PRO A 153 3.34 11.77 -28.62
C PRO A 153 4.07 10.41 -28.53
N PRO A 154 3.76 9.45 -29.41
CA PRO A 154 4.42 8.15 -29.43
C PRO A 154 5.93 8.28 -29.61
N GLY A 155 6.70 7.62 -28.73
CA GLY A 155 8.16 7.72 -28.68
C GLY A 155 8.70 8.85 -27.80
N PHE A 156 7.83 9.57 -27.07
CA PHE A 156 8.25 10.55 -26.06
C PHE A 156 9.19 9.92 -25.04
N LYS A 157 10.28 10.63 -24.71
CA LYS A 157 11.29 10.17 -23.75
C LYS A 157 10.95 10.69 -22.35
N PHE A 158 10.42 9.81 -21.52
CA PHE A 158 10.16 10.10 -20.12
C PHE A 158 11.45 10.10 -19.30
N ASN A 159 11.59 11.05 -18.37
CA ASN A 159 12.69 11.13 -17.41
C ASN A 159 12.14 10.95 -15.99
N ALA A 160 12.64 9.95 -15.26
CA ALA A 160 12.22 9.65 -13.89
C ALA A 160 12.95 10.50 -12.82
N GLU A 161 14.16 10.99 -13.12
CA GLU A 161 14.95 11.81 -12.20
C GLU A 161 14.45 13.26 -12.19
N GLU A 162 14.23 13.81 -13.37
CA GLU A 162 13.57 15.09 -13.60
C GLU A 162 12.21 14.82 -14.23
N ALA A 163 11.20 14.58 -13.38
CA ALA A 163 9.86 14.20 -13.81
C ALA A 163 9.29 15.20 -14.84
N ASN A 164 9.28 14.79 -16.10
CA ASN A 164 8.78 15.58 -17.23
C ASN A 164 7.32 15.24 -17.58
N PHE A 165 6.56 14.77 -16.60
CA PHE A 165 5.17 14.33 -16.70
C PHE A 165 4.41 14.73 -15.42
N PRO A 166 3.08 14.83 -15.47
CA PRO A 166 2.28 15.24 -14.32
C PRO A 166 2.35 14.22 -13.18
N LEU A 167 2.54 14.73 -11.96
CA LEU A 167 2.46 13.98 -10.70
C LEU A 167 1.28 14.43 -9.82
N SER A 168 0.47 15.35 -10.32
CA SER A 168 -0.72 15.89 -9.66
C SER A 168 -1.84 16.10 -10.68
N GLY A 169 -3.07 16.29 -10.21
CA GLY A 169 -4.24 16.35 -11.07
C GLY A 169 -4.64 14.98 -11.64
N LEU A 170 -4.29 13.91 -10.92
CA LEU A 170 -4.54 12.54 -11.32
C LEU A 170 -6.01 12.15 -11.01
N ARG A 171 -6.41 10.98 -11.50
CA ARG A 171 -7.72 10.39 -11.21
C ARG A 171 -7.60 9.29 -10.18
N PHE A 172 -8.26 9.48 -9.04
CA PHE A 172 -8.35 8.48 -7.99
C PHE A 172 -9.20 7.29 -8.45
N VAL A 173 -8.68 6.07 -8.26
CA VAL A 173 -9.37 4.83 -8.65
C VAL A 173 -9.96 4.12 -7.44
N GLY A 174 -9.18 4.00 -6.36
CA GLY A 174 -9.66 3.30 -5.18
C GLY A 174 -8.60 3.02 -4.14
N LEU A 175 -9.06 2.42 -3.04
CA LEU A 175 -8.23 1.87 -1.99
C LEU A 175 -8.19 0.35 -2.14
N MET A 176 -7.04 -0.26 -1.81
CA MET A 176 -6.98 -1.68 -1.47
C MET A 176 -6.33 -1.84 -0.12
N SER A 177 -6.91 -2.69 0.71
CA SER A 177 -6.35 -3.07 2.00
C SER A 177 -5.82 -4.50 1.96
N MET A 178 -4.85 -4.77 2.82
CA MET A 178 -4.28 -6.09 3.00
C MET A 178 -3.92 -6.27 4.46
N ILE A 179 -4.21 -7.45 4.99
CA ILE A 179 -3.84 -7.81 6.35
C ILE A 179 -2.61 -8.72 6.32
N ASP A 180 -1.60 -8.38 7.12
CA ASP A 180 -0.58 -9.36 7.52
C ASP A 180 -1.01 -9.94 8.87
N PRO A 181 -1.72 -11.09 8.87
CA PRO A 181 -2.24 -11.64 10.11
C PRO A 181 -1.08 -12.01 11.03
N PRO A 182 -1.15 -11.67 12.32
CA PRO A 182 -0.11 -12.08 13.26
C PRO A 182 0.03 -13.61 13.23
N ARG A 183 1.28 -14.09 13.30
CA ARG A 183 1.53 -15.54 13.35
C ARG A 183 0.78 -16.14 14.53
N ALA A 184 0.19 -17.32 14.35
CA ALA A 184 -0.64 -17.98 15.37
C ALA A 184 0.03 -18.13 16.76
N ALA A 185 1.36 -18.21 16.81
CA ALA A 185 2.12 -18.31 18.06
C ALA A 185 2.35 -16.96 18.78
N VAL A 186 2.14 -15.82 18.11
CA VAL A 186 2.47 -14.49 18.63
C VAL A 186 1.61 -14.11 19.85
N PRO A 187 0.27 -14.25 19.84
CA PRO A 187 -0.55 -13.89 20.99
C PRO A 187 -0.16 -14.67 22.27
N ASP A 188 0.10 -15.98 22.14
CA ASP A 188 0.54 -16.82 23.26
C ASP A 188 1.93 -16.39 23.80
N ALA A 189 2.87 -16.08 22.91
CA ALA A 189 4.19 -15.61 23.29
C ALA A 189 4.12 -14.26 24.03
N VAL A 190 3.33 -13.30 23.53
CA VAL A 190 3.11 -12.00 24.19
C VAL A 190 2.52 -12.20 25.58
N SER A 191 1.51 -13.07 25.70
CA SER A 191 0.87 -13.37 26.99
C SER A 191 1.87 -13.93 28.01
N LYS A 192 2.70 -14.91 27.63
CA LYS A 192 3.76 -15.48 28.48
C LYS A 192 4.77 -14.44 28.95
N CYS A 193 5.23 -13.56 28.05
CA CYS A 193 6.14 -12.47 28.42
C CYS A 193 5.51 -11.55 29.47
N ARG A 194 4.23 -11.20 29.30
CA ARG A 194 3.51 -10.34 30.24
C ARG A 194 3.30 -11.02 31.60
N SER A 195 2.94 -12.31 31.63
CA SER A 195 2.83 -13.09 32.87
C SER A 195 4.15 -13.17 33.64
N ALA A 196 5.28 -13.08 32.95
CA ALA A 196 6.62 -13.01 33.55
C ALA A 196 7.04 -11.60 34.00
N GLY A 197 6.17 -10.59 33.88
CA GLY A 197 6.47 -9.21 34.24
C GLY A 197 7.33 -8.46 33.21
N ILE A 198 7.49 -9.00 32.00
CA ILE A 198 8.28 -8.37 30.93
C ILE A 198 7.41 -7.34 30.19
N LYS A 199 7.94 -6.13 30.02
CA LYS A 199 7.29 -5.08 29.23
C LYS A 199 7.51 -5.32 27.74
N VAL A 200 6.42 -5.49 26.99
CA VAL A 200 6.43 -5.66 25.52
C VAL A 200 6.11 -4.32 24.85
N ILE A 201 6.88 -3.95 23.84
CA ILE A 201 6.72 -2.70 23.08
C ILE A 201 6.68 -3.04 21.59
N MET A 202 5.73 -2.47 20.86
CA MET A 202 5.67 -2.55 19.40
C MET A 202 6.43 -1.38 18.79
N VAL A 203 7.29 -1.69 17.82
CA VAL A 203 7.97 -0.72 16.95
C VAL A 203 7.62 -1.08 15.51
N THR A 204 6.88 -0.22 14.82
CA THR A 204 6.50 -0.42 13.42
C THR A 204 6.55 0.91 12.67
N GLY A 205 6.75 0.86 11.35
CA GLY A 205 6.60 2.01 10.46
C GLY A 205 5.21 2.11 9.84
N ASP A 206 4.28 1.26 10.26
CA ASP A 206 2.89 1.30 9.80
C ASP A 206 2.12 2.49 10.38
N HIS A 207 0.99 2.79 9.76
CA HIS A 207 0.11 3.84 10.24
C HIS A 207 -0.38 3.56 11.68
N PRO A 208 -0.49 4.58 12.56
CA PRO A 208 -0.83 4.38 13.98
C PRO A 208 -2.13 3.58 14.21
N LEU A 209 -3.14 3.77 13.36
CA LEU A 209 -4.41 3.03 13.44
C LEU A 209 -4.20 1.52 13.26
N THR A 210 -3.47 1.13 12.21
CA THR A 210 -3.14 -0.26 11.89
C THR A 210 -2.29 -0.88 13.01
N ALA A 211 -1.24 -0.17 13.44
CA ALA A 211 -0.36 -0.60 14.52
C ALA A 211 -1.13 -0.88 15.81
N LYS A 212 -2.06 0.01 16.16
CA LYS A 212 -2.92 -0.11 17.34
C LYS A 212 -3.88 -1.28 17.27
N ALA A 213 -4.53 -1.48 16.12
CA ALA A 213 -5.42 -2.62 15.91
C ALA A 213 -4.65 -3.96 16.02
N ILE A 214 -3.47 -4.06 15.39
CA ILE A 214 -2.61 -5.24 15.51
C ILE A 214 -2.14 -5.42 16.97
N ALA A 215 -1.70 -4.35 17.64
CA ALA A 215 -1.25 -4.42 19.04
C ALA A 215 -2.34 -4.88 20.00
N ARG A 216 -3.61 -4.50 19.75
CA ARG A 216 -4.77 -5.05 20.47
C ARG A 216 -4.97 -6.53 20.14
N SER A 217 -4.93 -6.91 18.86
CA SER A 217 -5.14 -8.30 18.44
C SER A 217 -4.13 -9.30 19.02
N VAL A 218 -2.88 -8.87 19.26
CA VAL A 218 -1.82 -9.72 19.82
C VAL A 218 -1.66 -9.59 21.34
N GLY A 219 -2.48 -8.76 22.01
CA GLY A 219 -2.44 -8.58 23.46
C GLY A 219 -1.29 -7.71 24.00
N ILE A 220 -0.65 -6.90 23.15
CA ILE A 220 0.30 -5.86 23.58
C ILE A 220 -0.48 -4.76 24.30
N ILE A 221 -1.61 -4.33 23.72
CA ILE A 221 -2.59 -3.47 24.37
C ILE A 221 -3.68 -4.36 24.94
N SER A 222 -3.98 -4.19 26.23
CA SER A 222 -5.04 -4.96 26.91
C SER A 222 -6.41 -4.37 26.58
N GLU A 223 -7.45 -5.19 26.60
CA GLU A 223 -8.83 -4.70 26.58
C GLU A 223 -9.04 -3.70 27.73
N GLY A 224 -9.58 -2.52 27.41
CA GLY A 224 -9.80 -1.43 28.37
C GLY A 224 -8.58 -0.57 28.71
N SER A 225 -7.40 -0.84 28.12
CA SER A 225 -6.24 0.05 28.26
C SER A 225 -6.17 1.07 27.13
N GLU A 226 -5.98 2.34 27.49
CA GLU A 226 -5.94 3.48 26.56
C GLU A 226 -4.51 3.76 26.09
N THR A 227 -4.35 4.12 24.81
CA THR A 227 -3.10 4.67 24.27
C THR A 227 -3.01 6.18 24.57
N VAL A 228 -1.86 6.81 24.27
CA VAL A 228 -1.67 8.26 24.49
C VAL A 228 -2.69 9.03 23.65
N GLU A 229 -2.94 8.54 22.44
CA GLU A 229 -3.90 9.08 21.49
C GLU A 229 -5.35 8.89 21.98
N ASP A 230 -5.69 7.74 22.60
CA ASP A 230 -7.03 7.52 23.19
C ASP A 230 -7.32 8.54 24.30
N ILE A 231 -6.34 8.75 25.19
CA ILE A 231 -6.48 9.67 26.34
C ILE A 231 -6.58 11.11 25.85
N ALA A 232 -5.71 11.51 24.90
CA ALA A 232 -5.73 12.85 24.31
C ALA A 232 -7.06 13.14 23.63
N GLN A 233 -7.58 12.18 22.83
CA GLN A 233 -8.86 12.32 22.15
C GLN A 233 -10.04 12.36 23.13
N ARG A 234 -10.04 11.52 24.18
CA ARG A 234 -11.10 11.50 25.19
C ARG A 234 -11.12 12.75 26.06
N LEU A 235 -9.95 13.27 26.43
CA LEU A 235 -9.81 14.45 27.28
C LEU A 235 -9.80 15.77 26.46
N ASN A 236 -9.73 15.67 25.13
CA ASN A 236 -9.58 16.80 24.22
C ASN A 236 -8.38 17.70 24.61
N ILE A 237 -7.26 17.07 24.91
CA ILE A 237 -5.98 17.69 25.30
C ILE A 237 -4.89 17.37 24.30
N ASP A 238 -3.78 18.11 24.32
CA ASP A 238 -2.63 17.82 23.47
C ASP A 238 -1.95 16.50 23.89
N LEU A 239 -1.37 15.77 22.92
CA LEU A 239 -0.63 14.52 23.16
C LEU A 239 0.48 14.70 24.20
N HIS A 240 1.10 15.89 24.26
CA HIS A 240 2.16 16.21 25.21
C HIS A 240 1.67 16.41 26.64
N GLU A 241 0.37 16.60 26.85
CA GLU A 241 -0.25 16.80 28.16
C GLU A 241 -0.69 15.48 28.83
N VAL A 242 -0.59 14.35 28.12
CA VAL A 242 -0.94 13.03 28.63
C VAL A 242 0.19 12.48 29.51
N ASP A 243 -0.12 12.11 30.76
CA ASP A 243 0.83 11.48 31.68
C ASP A 243 1.38 10.16 31.11
N PRO A 244 2.68 10.07 30.74
CA PRO A 244 3.25 8.90 30.09
C PRO A 244 3.32 7.66 30.97
N ARG A 245 3.08 7.79 32.29
CA ARG A 245 3.14 6.68 33.26
C ARG A 245 1.87 5.85 33.32
N LYS A 246 0.75 6.35 32.78
CA LYS A 246 -0.56 5.68 32.80
C LYS A 246 -0.93 4.95 31.51
N VAL A 247 0.02 4.82 30.57
CA VAL A 247 -0.29 4.51 29.16
C VAL A 247 0.50 3.33 28.60
N THR A 248 -0.14 2.55 27.74
CA THR A 248 0.55 1.56 26.90
C THR A 248 1.17 2.27 25.70
N ARG A 249 2.50 2.16 25.52
CA ARG A 249 3.22 2.87 24.45
C ARG A 249 3.26 2.05 23.16
N LEU A 250 2.75 2.65 22.08
CA LEU A 250 3.10 2.31 20.71
C LEU A 250 4.19 3.30 20.26
N LEU A 251 5.21 2.79 19.57
CA LEU A 251 6.15 3.64 18.83
C LEU A 251 5.89 3.37 17.35
N SER A 252 5.16 4.30 16.72
CA SER A 252 4.81 4.31 15.28
C SER A 252 5.33 5.58 14.65
#